data_AF-A0A7C7LAH5-F1
#
_entry.id   AF-A0A7C7LAH5-F1
#
_cell.length_a   1.000
_cell.length_b   1.000
_cell.length_c   1.000
_cell.angle_alpha   90.00
_cell.angle_beta   90.00
_cell.angle_gamma   90.00
#
_symmetry.space_group_name_H-M   'P 1'
#
loop_
_entity.id
_entity.type
_entity.pdbx_description
1 polymer ?
#
loop_
_entity_poly.entity_id
_entity_poly.type
_entity_poly.pdbx_seq_one_letter_code
_entity_poly.pdbx_strand_id
1 'polypeptide(L)'
;MIIFSLTMLCCAQTAPAITANIEHGVYRFDTGFERTQNDYRSGPDTIFDGSLAAAYYYMPVVSTYELVDDGAFVNRGSLGEEQVNGMVFAYCTTANQVDCELRFYVDNIFNSGPSGWVDQSNRGEACVYGLAGLPGSFSGTLSCWSVSLDLSGGFECTLPQEQALGSVDAFGWSLQWLIQNATTGLLLPNTNGPQGYGTRPSFEVYDLSQPHGSEYQGVLTAAAGNFSMRLFGNVVDTQAYYSASPLANDTVRFNALTPIRSGAVASWAVDNVDPAATYGMLVSAQQADLPIVANGTASLLINHHFLLNNPLSLGASGAISVTIPPVVLPNVVYTQALKLNGVLVPSNVVATSNGLAHYN
;
A
#
# COMPACT_ATOMS: atom_id res chain seq x y z
N MET A 1 -25.60 -5.34 28.44
CA MET A 1 -25.28 -4.84 27.10
C MET A 1 -24.89 -6.03 26.23
N ILE A 2 -25.86 -6.87 25.84
CA ILE A 2 -25.63 -8.18 25.17
C ILE A 2 -26.56 -8.37 23.95
N ILE A 3 -27.55 -7.47 23.75
CA ILE A 3 -28.63 -7.69 22.78
C ILE A 3 -28.27 -7.16 21.37
N PHE A 4 -27.36 -6.19 21.23
CA PHE A 4 -26.99 -5.62 19.93
C PHE A 4 -25.85 -6.36 19.20
N SER A 5 -24.91 -7.00 19.91
CA SER A 5 -23.90 -7.88 19.27
C SER A 5 -24.53 -9.06 18.51
N LEU A 6 -25.74 -9.49 18.89
CA LEU A 6 -26.48 -10.53 18.15
C LEU A 6 -26.95 -10.07 16.76
N THR A 7 -27.20 -8.78 16.54
CA THR A 7 -27.69 -8.28 15.24
C THR A 7 -26.58 -8.18 14.20
N MET A 8 -25.36 -7.76 14.58
CA MET A 8 -24.20 -7.87 13.68
C MET A 8 -23.79 -9.33 13.44
N LEU A 9 -23.81 -10.20 14.47
CA LEU A 9 -23.53 -11.63 14.30
C LEU A 9 -24.53 -12.31 13.34
N CYS A 10 -25.82 -11.94 13.38
CA CYS A 10 -26.81 -12.46 12.44
C CYS A 10 -26.58 -12.00 10.99
N CYS A 11 -26.12 -10.76 10.77
CA CYS A 11 -25.83 -10.25 9.42
C CYS A 11 -24.52 -10.80 8.84
N ALA A 12 -23.47 -11.00 9.64
CA ALA A 12 -22.22 -11.61 9.16
C ALA A 12 -22.43 -13.09 8.74
N GLN A 13 -23.32 -13.82 9.41
CA GLN A 13 -23.69 -15.19 9.04
C GLN A 13 -24.65 -15.27 7.84
N THR A 14 -25.19 -14.14 7.37
CA THR A 14 -26.17 -14.08 6.26
C THR A 14 -25.84 -13.02 5.22
N ALA A 15 -24.56 -12.66 5.08
CA ALA A 15 -24.16 -11.70 4.06
C ALA A 15 -24.76 -12.15 2.71
N PRO A 16 -25.54 -11.28 2.03
CA PRO A 16 -26.21 -11.68 0.82
C PRO A 16 -25.17 -11.78 -0.30
N ALA A 17 -25.25 -12.84 -1.11
CA ALA A 17 -24.51 -12.88 -2.36
C ALA A 17 -25.02 -11.76 -3.27
N ILE A 18 -24.12 -10.91 -3.76
CA ILE A 18 -24.48 -9.80 -4.65
C ILE A 18 -24.05 -10.13 -6.08
N THR A 19 -24.95 -9.90 -7.03
CA THR A 19 -24.63 -9.82 -8.47
C THR A 19 -24.65 -8.35 -8.87
N ALA A 20 -23.58 -7.63 -8.56
CA ALA A 20 -23.43 -6.21 -8.90
C ALA A 20 -22.26 -6.04 -9.87
N ASN A 21 -22.43 -5.13 -10.81
CA ASN A 21 -21.28 -4.62 -11.56
C ASN A 21 -20.41 -3.84 -10.59
N ILE A 22 -19.14 -4.20 -10.49
CA ILE A 22 -18.16 -3.46 -9.71
C ILE A 22 -17.62 -2.35 -10.61
N GLU A 23 -17.76 -1.12 -10.15
CA GLU A 23 -17.13 0.04 -10.80
C GLU A 23 -15.72 0.24 -10.25
N HIS A 24 -14.82 0.79 -11.06
CA HIS A 24 -13.40 0.90 -10.71
C HIS A 24 -12.95 2.35 -10.66
N GLY A 25 -11.98 2.64 -9.79
CA GLY A 25 -11.29 3.91 -9.79
C GLY A 25 -10.00 3.89 -8.98
N VAL A 26 -9.25 4.97 -9.11
CA VAL A 26 -8.00 5.20 -8.40
C VAL A 26 -8.17 6.37 -7.45
N TYR A 27 -7.67 6.23 -6.23
CA TYR A 27 -7.51 7.32 -5.28
C TYR A 27 -6.04 7.74 -5.24
N ARG A 28 -5.78 9.01 -5.54
CA ARG A 28 -4.45 9.62 -5.39
C ARG A 28 -4.54 10.73 -4.35
N PHE A 29 -3.55 10.84 -3.47
CA PHE A 29 -3.59 11.85 -2.39
C PHE A 29 -3.42 13.29 -2.88
N ASP A 30 -2.91 13.47 -4.10
CA ASP A 30 -2.75 14.77 -4.75
C ASP A 30 -3.98 15.21 -5.55
N THR A 31 -4.71 14.28 -6.18
CA THR A 31 -5.86 14.61 -7.05
C THR A 31 -7.24 14.10 -6.57
N GLY A 32 -7.27 13.20 -5.59
CA GLY A 32 -8.49 12.56 -5.09
C GLY A 32 -8.91 11.32 -5.88
N PHE A 33 -10.21 11.03 -5.89
CA PHE A 33 -10.77 9.88 -6.59
C PHE A 33 -11.00 10.17 -8.09
N GLU A 34 -10.53 9.27 -8.94
CA GLU A 34 -10.75 9.29 -10.39
C GLU A 34 -11.31 7.95 -10.86
N ARG A 35 -12.44 7.98 -11.58
CA ARG A 35 -13.03 6.77 -12.15
C ARG A 35 -12.18 6.26 -13.32
N THR A 36 -11.91 4.96 -13.34
CA THR A 36 -11.11 4.30 -14.38
C THR A 36 -11.87 3.11 -14.96
N GLN A 37 -11.42 2.61 -16.13
CA GLN A 37 -11.97 1.38 -16.72
C GLN A 37 -11.31 0.11 -16.18
N ASN A 38 -10.12 0.22 -15.60
CA ASN A 38 -9.32 -0.90 -15.13
C ASN A 38 -8.75 -0.60 -13.73
N ASP A 39 -8.40 -1.65 -13.00
CA ASP A 39 -7.62 -1.55 -11.77
C ASP A 39 -6.27 -0.88 -12.05
N TYR A 40 -5.87 0.02 -11.16
CA TYR A 40 -4.55 0.62 -11.14
C TYR A 40 -3.63 -0.15 -10.18
N ARG A 41 -2.36 -0.28 -10.55
CA ARG A 41 -1.33 -0.95 -9.75
C ARG A 41 -0.22 0.03 -9.42
N SER A 42 0.05 0.17 -8.12
CA SER A 42 1.16 0.97 -7.61
C SER A 42 2.33 0.02 -7.32
N GLY A 43 3.43 0.17 -8.05
CA GLY A 43 4.62 -0.63 -7.84
C GLY A 43 4.66 -1.99 -8.58
N PRO A 44 5.81 -2.68 -8.51
CA PRO A 44 6.15 -3.84 -9.34
C PRO A 44 5.62 -5.18 -8.84
N ASP A 45 5.27 -5.33 -7.55
CA ASP A 45 4.91 -6.62 -6.94
C ASP A 45 3.55 -6.60 -6.23
N THR A 46 2.85 -7.73 -6.29
CA THR A 46 1.69 -8.01 -5.43
C THR A 46 2.22 -8.72 -4.21
N ILE A 47 2.14 -8.07 -3.05
CA ILE A 47 2.76 -8.54 -1.80
C ILE A 47 1.78 -9.27 -0.89
N PHE A 48 0.48 -9.04 -1.08
CA PHE A 48 -0.61 -9.77 -0.44
C PHE A 48 -1.82 -9.80 -1.37
N ASP A 49 -2.53 -10.92 -1.45
CA ASP A 49 -3.78 -11.04 -2.22
C ASP A 49 -4.80 -11.91 -1.49
N GLY A 50 -5.82 -11.26 -0.93
CA GLY A 50 -7.02 -11.86 -0.36
C GLY A 50 -8.28 -11.56 -1.18
N SER A 51 -8.15 -11.20 -2.47
CA SER A 51 -9.28 -10.82 -3.33
C SER A 51 -9.78 -11.96 -4.23
N LEU A 52 -11.10 -11.98 -4.54
CA LEU A 52 -11.72 -12.95 -5.46
C LEU A 52 -12.68 -12.34 -6.49
N ALA A 53 -12.92 -13.10 -7.56
CA ALA A 53 -13.58 -12.67 -8.80
C ALA A 53 -15.01 -13.19 -9.08
N ALA A 54 -15.65 -13.98 -8.18
CA ALA A 54 -16.84 -14.75 -8.61
C ALA A 54 -18.07 -14.78 -7.69
N ALA A 55 -17.96 -14.43 -6.40
CA ALA A 55 -19.14 -14.24 -5.53
C ALA A 55 -18.78 -13.30 -4.37
N TYR A 56 -19.57 -12.25 -4.20
CA TYR A 56 -19.31 -11.18 -3.24
C TYR A 56 -20.37 -11.18 -2.15
N TYR A 57 -19.90 -11.18 -0.92
CA TYR A 57 -20.68 -10.90 0.26
C TYR A 57 -20.38 -9.48 0.70
N TYR A 58 -21.36 -8.76 1.21
CA TYR A 58 -21.18 -7.40 1.69
C TYR A 58 -21.57 -7.33 3.16
N MET A 59 -20.67 -6.80 3.99
CA MET A 59 -20.91 -6.64 5.42
C MET A 59 -21.07 -5.16 5.77
N PRO A 60 -22.31 -4.67 6.00
CA PRO A 60 -22.51 -3.31 6.46
C PRO A 60 -21.91 -3.12 7.85
N VAL A 61 -21.14 -2.04 8.02
CA VAL A 61 -20.56 -1.67 9.31
C VAL A 61 -21.18 -0.35 9.72
N VAL A 62 -21.75 -0.29 10.92
CA VAL A 62 -22.23 0.98 11.47
C VAL A 62 -21.03 1.87 11.80
N SER A 63 -21.16 3.19 11.63
CA SER A 63 -20.03 4.13 11.69
C SER A 63 -19.26 4.18 13.02
N THR A 64 -19.86 3.67 14.09
CA THR A 64 -19.19 3.59 15.40
C THR A 64 -18.35 2.32 15.54
N TYR A 65 -18.46 1.37 14.62
CA TYR A 65 -17.69 0.14 14.69
C TYR A 65 -16.48 0.20 13.79
N GLU A 66 -15.40 -0.38 14.30
CA GLU A 66 -14.21 -0.69 13.55
C GLU A 66 -14.00 -2.20 13.59
N LEU A 67 -13.85 -2.80 12.42
CA LEU A 67 -13.56 -4.22 12.25
C LEU A 67 -12.13 -4.33 11.78
N VAL A 68 -11.26 -4.86 12.64
CA VAL A 68 -9.86 -5.07 12.32
C VAL A 68 -9.69 -6.49 11.81
N ASP A 69 -9.26 -6.57 10.57
CA ASP A 69 -8.91 -7.79 9.87
C ASP A 69 -7.40 -8.01 9.93
N ASP A 70 -6.93 -9.20 9.56
CA ASP A 70 -5.52 -9.57 9.60
C ASP A 70 -5.00 -10.08 8.26
N GLY A 71 -3.68 -10.02 8.13
CA GLY A 71 -2.91 -10.62 7.06
C GLY A 71 -1.46 -10.75 7.50
N ALA A 72 -0.66 -11.51 6.78
CA ALA A 72 0.77 -11.60 7.00
C ALA A 72 1.53 -11.53 5.68
N PHE A 73 2.80 -11.15 5.76
CA PHE A 73 3.73 -11.28 4.66
C PHE A 73 4.64 -12.48 4.90
N VAL A 74 4.66 -13.40 3.94
CA VAL A 74 5.63 -14.52 3.93
C VAL A 74 7.03 -13.94 4.03
N ASN A 75 7.93 -14.58 4.76
CA ASN A 75 9.35 -14.23 4.72
C ASN A 75 9.92 -14.46 3.30
N ARG A 76 10.18 -13.37 2.58
CA ARG A 76 10.65 -13.37 1.18
C ARG A 76 12.07 -12.81 1.04
N GLY A 77 12.58 -12.11 2.05
CA GLY A 77 13.82 -11.34 1.95
C GLY A 77 14.51 -11.10 3.30
N SER A 78 15.57 -10.30 3.28
CA SER A 78 16.41 -9.96 4.44
C SER A 78 15.93 -8.75 5.22
N LEU A 79 15.01 -7.95 4.67
CA LEU A 79 14.47 -6.74 5.28
C LEU A 79 13.66 -6.99 6.55
N GLY A 80 12.90 -8.09 6.61
CA GLY A 80 11.97 -8.35 7.71
C GLY A 80 10.76 -7.42 7.76
N GLU A 81 10.55 -6.59 6.73
CA GLU A 81 9.44 -5.66 6.58
C GLU A 81 9.07 -5.54 5.10
N GLU A 82 7.82 -5.19 4.82
CA GLU A 82 7.30 -4.93 3.48
C GLU A 82 6.77 -3.50 3.40
N GLN A 83 7.14 -2.79 2.34
CA GLN A 83 6.63 -1.45 2.06
C GLN A 83 5.43 -1.56 1.12
N VAL A 84 4.26 -1.19 1.63
CA VAL A 84 2.99 -1.11 0.91
C VAL A 84 2.95 0.19 0.13
N ASN A 85 3.09 0.08 -1.20
CA ASN A 85 3.07 1.20 -2.14
C ASN A 85 1.69 1.43 -2.75
N GLY A 86 0.76 0.51 -2.54
CA GLY A 86 -0.61 0.64 -2.98
C GLY A 86 -1.48 -0.48 -2.47
N MET A 87 -2.78 -0.30 -2.63
CA MET A 87 -3.79 -1.23 -2.16
C MET A 87 -4.98 -1.22 -3.10
N VAL A 88 -5.69 -2.34 -3.18
CA VAL A 88 -7.04 -2.41 -3.73
C VAL A 88 -7.95 -2.94 -2.64
N PHE A 89 -9.03 -2.23 -2.37
CA PHE A 89 -10.14 -2.72 -1.56
C PHE A 89 -11.44 -2.51 -2.29
N ALA A 90 -12.45 -3.28 -1.88
CA ALA A 90 -13.78 -3.15 -2.46
C ALA A 90 -14.85 -3.00 -1.39
N TYR A 91 -15.82 -2.13 -1.68
CA TYR A 91 -16.94 -1.84 -0.79
C TYR A 91 -18.23 -1.66 -1.58
N CYS A 92 -19.35 -1.74 -0.89
CA CYS A 92 -20.63 -1.29 -1.43
C CYS A 92 -21.25 -0.25 -0.53
N THR A 93 -22.09 0.62 -1.11
CA THR A 93 -22.82 1.63 -0.36
C THR A 93 -24.17 1.96 -0.98
N THR A 94 -25.08 2.44 -0.16
CA THR A 94 -26.32 3.11 -0.58
C THR A 94 -26.21 4.64 -0.51
N ALA A 95 -25.15 5.19 0.09
CA ALA A 95 -24.87 6.63 0.08
C ALA A 95 -24.54 7.09 -1.34
N ASN A 96 -24.71 8.37 -1.64
CA ASN A 96 -24.27 8.97 -2.91
C ASN A 96 -22.76 9.21 -3.01
N GLN A 97 -22.10 9.29 -1.86
CA GLN A 97 -20.65 9.47 -1.70
C GLN A 97 -20.28 8.94 -0.30
N VAL A 98 -19.06 8.46 -0.11
CA VAL A 98 -18.56 8.02 1.21
C VAL A 98 -17.15 8.54 1.50
N ASP A 99 -16.91 8.79 2.77
CA ASP A 99 -15.59 9.08 3.32
C ASP A 99 -15.22 7.98 4.31
N CYS A 100 -13.94 7.64 4.38
CA CYS A 100 -13.44 6.66 5.34
C CYS A 100 -12.02 6.95 5.82
N GLU A 101 -11.65 6.32 6.92
CA GLU A 101 -10.27 6.20 7.37
C GLU A 101 -9.82 4.76 7.18
N LEU A 102 -8.74 4.58 6.42
CA LEU A 102 -8.05 3.31 6.26
C LEU A 102 -6.88 3.25 7.22
N ARG A 103 -6.76 2.16 7.98
CA ARG A 103 -5.75 2.03 9.02
C ARG A 103 -4.99 0.73 8.84
N PHE A 104 -3.68 0.78 9.02
CA PHE A 104 -2.84 -0.40 9.20
C PHE A 104 -2.28 -0.42 10.62
N TYR A 105 -2.10 -1.61 11.16
CA TYR A 105 -1.54 -1.89 12.46
C TYR A 105 -0.33 -2.80 12.28
N VAL A 106 0.73 -2.58 13.07
CA VAL A 106 1.93 -3.43 13.02
C VAL A 106 1.64 -4.87 13.43
N ASP A 107 0.59 -5.10 14.20
CA ASP A 107 0.13 -6.43 14.56
C ASP A 107 -1.40 -6.52 14.69
N ASN A 108 -1.90 -7.76 14.76
CA ASN A 108 -3.27 -8.04 15.17
C ASN A 108 -3.38 -9.37 15.93
N ILE A 109 -3.42 -9.29 17.27
CA ILE A 109 -3.42 -10.47 18.15
C ILE A 109 -4.85 -11.02 18.25
N PHE A 110 -5.01 -12.30 17.95
CA PHE A 110 -6.31 -12.95 18.01
C PHE A 110 -6.94 -12.80 19.40
N ASN A 111 -8.19 -12.37 19.44
CA ASN A 111 -8.97 -12.18 20.67
C ASN A 111 -8.40 -11.10 21.61
N SER A 112 -7.60 -10.17 21.08
CA SER A 112 -7.03 -9.03 21.82
C SER A 112 -6.92 -7.78 20.95
N GLY A 113 -6.83 -7.93 19.63
CA GLY A 113 -6.62 -6.86 18.67
C GLY A 113 -5.18 -6.34 18.60
N PRO A 114 -4.97 -5.14 18.03
CA PRO A 114 -3.64 -4.52 17.93
C PRO A 114 -3.01 -4.24 19.30
N SER A 115 -1.73 -4.56 19.48
CA SER A 115 -1.05 -4.46 20.79
C SER A 115 -0.85 -3.03 21.30
N GLY A 116 -0.90 -2.04 20.39
CA GLY A 116 -0.79 -0.62 20.72
C GLY A 116 -2.13 0.07 21.02
N TRP A 117 -3.26 -0.65 21.01
CA TRP A 117 -4.56 -0.04 21.23
C TRP A 117 -4.76 0.37 22.69
N VAL A 118 -4.85 1.67 22.95
CA VAL A 118 -5.15 2.23 24.27
C VAL A 118 -6.56 2.82 24.29
N ASP A 119 -6.88 3.68 23.32
CA ASP A 119 -8.19 4.29 23.13
C ASP A 119 -8.37 4.79 21.69
N GLN A 120 -9.51 5.42 21.40
CA GLN A 120 -9.84 5.92 20.06
C GLN A 120 -8.85 6.93 19.47
N SER A 121 -8.05 7.59 20.31
CA SER A 121 -7.05 8.58 19.88
C SER A 121 -5.64 8.00 19.83
N ASN A 122 -5.46 6.76 20.27
CA ASN A 122 -4.18 6.06 20.29
C ASN A 122 -4.43 4.55 20.07
N ARG A 123 -4.55 4.15 18.80
CA ARG A 123 -4.91 2.77 18.43
C ARG A 123 -3.68 1.93 18.04
N GLY A 124 -2.48 2.51 18.09
CA GLY A 124 -1.24 1.83 17.71
C GLY A 124 -1.11 1.67 16.18
N GLU A 125 -1.65 2.61 15.43
CA GLU A 125 -1.63 2.57 13.96
C GLU A 125 -0.20 2.70 13.43
N ALA A 126 0.17 1.83 12.49
CA ALA A 126 1.37 2.00 11.69
C ALA A 126 1.18 3.17 10.71
N CYS A 127 0.02 3.21 10.05
CA CYS A 127 -0.35 4.22 9.06
C CYS A 127 -1.85 4.46 9.07
N VAL A 128 -2.26 5.70 8.77
CA VAL A 128 -3.66 6.11 8.70
C VAL A 128 -3.86 6.99 7.47
N TYR A 129 -4.90 6.68 6.69
CA TYR A 129 -5.24 7.41 5.48
C TYR A 129 -6.70 7.86 5.52
N GLY A 130 -6.92 9.18 5.48
CA GLY A 130 -8.24 9.75 5.27
C GLY A 130 -8.56 9.75 3.78
N LEU A 131 -9.61 9.03 3.38
CA LEU A 131 -10.09 8.95 1.99
C LEU A 131 -11.43 9.69 1.91
N ALA A 132 -11.41 10.86 1.29
CA ALA A 132 -12.59 11.68 1.11
C ALA A 132 -13.11 11.62 -0.33
N GLY A 133 -14.43 11.62 -0.48
CA GLY A 133 -15.11 11.76 -1.75
C GLY A 133 -15.19 10.48 -2.58
N LEU A 134 -15.11 9.30 -1.95
CA LEU A 134 -15.26 8.04 -2.65
C LEU A 134 -16.69 7.90 -3.20
N PRO A 135 -16.85 7.34 -4.41
CA PRO A 135 -18.13 7.38 -5.10
C PRO A 135 -19.17 6.45 -4.47
N GLY A 136 -20.44 6.84 -4.55
CA GLY A 136 -21.55 6.03 -4.07
C GLY A 136 -22.58 5.72 -5.14
N SER A 137 -23.82 5.61 -4.72
CA SER A 137 -25.00 5.39 -5.54
C SER A 137 -25.71 6.69 -5.88
N PHE A 138 -25.85 6.96 -7.18
CA PHE A 138 -26.63 8.10 -7.67
C PHE A 138 -28.15 7.88 -7.61
N SER A 139 -28.59 6.63 -7.40
CA SER A 139 -30.01 6.22 -7.36
C SER A 139 -30.49 5.79 -5.97
N GLY A 140 -29.62 5.77 -4.96
CA GLY A 140 -29.91 5.26 -3.61
C GLY A 140 -30.02 3.73 -3.53
N THR A 141 -29.79 3.02 -4.64
CA THR A 141 -29.67 1.55 -4.70
C THR A 141 -28.24 1.12 -4.35
N LEU A 142 -28.01 -0.12 -3.94
CA LEU A 142 -26.65 -0.58 -3.64
C LEU A 142 -25.73 -0.46 -4.87
N SER A 143 -24.60 0.23 -4.69
CA SER A 143 -23.53 0.38 -5.70
C SER A 143 -22.22 -0.13 -5.11
N CYS A 144 -21.43 -0.86 -5.90
CA CYS A 144 -20.19 -1.49 -5.46
C CYS A 144 -18.99 -1.00 -6.25
N TRP A 145 -17.88 -0.80 -5.56
CA TRP A 145 -16.67 -0.16 -6.08
C TRP A 145 -15.43 -0.94 -5.69
N SER A 146 -14.49 -1.05 -6.62
CA SER A 146 -13.09 -1.42 -6.40
C SER A 146 -12.25 -0.15 -6.48
N VAL A 147 -11.53 0.15 -5.40
CA VAL A 147 -10.70 1.36 -5.29
C VAL A 147 -9.25 0.95 -5.16
N SER A 148 -8.46 1.33 -6.17
CA SER A 148 -7.00 1.30 -6.10
C SER A 148 -6.49 2.55 -5.38
N LEU A 149 -5.75 2.41 -4.28
CA LEU A 149 -4.99 3.50 -3.68
C LEU A 149 -3.57 3.52 -4.24
N ASP A 150 -3.15 4.70 -4.70
CA ASP A 150 -1.76 4.98 -4.99
C ASP A 150 -1.10 5.62 -3.77
N LEU A 151 -0.24 4.85 -3.09
CA LEU A 151 0.56 5.32 -1.95
C LEU A 151 1.97 5.71 -2.38
N SER A 152 2.31 5.59 -3.67
CA SER A 152 3.63 5.99 -4.15
C SER A 152 3.83 7.50 -4.01
N GLY A 153 5.04 7.91 -3.64
CA GLY A 153 5.39 9.33 -3.52
C GLY A 153 5.51 9.84 -2.08
N GLY A 154 5.72 8.96 -1.10
CA GLY A 154 5.91 9.33 0.31
C GLY A 154 4.71 9.02 1.21
N PHE A 155 3.69 8.31 0.71
CA PHE A 155 2.53 7.85 1.47
C PHE A 155 2.59 6.36 1.78
N GLU A 156 3.69 5.68 1.46
CA GLU A 156 3.85 4.25 1.66
C GLU A 156 3.76 3.85 3.13
N CYS A 157 3.23 2.66 3.40
CA CYS A 157 3.19 2.09 4.74
C CYS A 157 4.20 0.95 4.87
N THR A 158 5.05 0.99 5.89
CA THR A 158 5.94 -0.14 6.19
C THR A 158 5.31 -1.00 7.28
N LEU A 159 5.20 -2.30 7.00
CA LEU A 159 4.61 -3.29 7.89
C LEU A 159 5.56 -4.46 8.10
N PRO A 160 5.54 -5.11 9.28
CA PRO A 160 6.43 -6.21 9.57
C PRO A 160 6.10 -7.42 8.68
N GLN A 161 7.17 -8.10 8.29
CA GLN A 161 7.13 -9.42 7.66
C GLN A 161 7.42 -10.49 8.71
N GLU A 162 7.04 -11.73 8.42
CA GLU A 162 7.47 -12.88 9.22
C GLU A 162 8.98 -12.89 9.47
N GLN A 163 9.37 -12.81 10.73
CA GLN A 163 10.79 -12.84 11.12
C GLN A 163 11.39 -14.24 11.01
N ALA A 164 10.55 -15.26 11.19
CA ALA A 164 10.90 -16.66 10.97
C ALA A 164 9.86 -17.32 10.06
N LEU A 165 10.31 -18.18 9.16
CA LEU A 165 9.43 -18.91 8.23
C LEU A 165 8.30 -19.62 8.99
N GLY A 166 7.06 -19.21 8.72
CA GLY A 166 5.86 -19.80 9.32
C GLY A 166 5.53 -19.31 10.74
N SER A 167 6.12 -18.20 11.19
CA SER A 167 5.73 -17.52 12.44
C SER A 167 4.35 -16.85 12.37
N VAL A 168 3.90 -16.48 11.17
CA VAL A 168 2.66 -15.74 10.88
C VAL A 168 2.54 -14.49 11.75
N ASP A 169 3.55 -13.63 11.67
CA ASP A 169 3.54 -12.29 12.25
C ASP A 169 2.49 -11.45 11.51
N ALA A 170 1.26 -11.48 12.02
CA ALA A 170 0.11 -10.90 11.34
C ALA A 170 0.00 -9.39 11.61
N PHE A 171 -0.01 -8.58 10.56
CA PHE A 171 -0.41 -7.17 10.61
C PHE A 171 -1.94 -7.06 10.69
N GLY A 172 -2.42 -5.93 11.20
CA GLY A 172 -3.84 -5.59 11.21
C GLY A 172 -4.19 -4.56 10.15
N TRP A 173 -5.43 -4.57 9.69
CA TRP A 173 -5.96 -3.47 8.88
C TRP A 173 -7.46 -3.28 9.08
N SER A 174 -7.94 -2.06 8.86
CA SER A 174 -9.37 -1.75 9.00
C SER A 174 -9.78 -0.59 8.09
N LEU A 175 -11.09 -0.45 7.91
CA LEU A 175 -11.74 0.72 7.34
C LEU A 175 -12.86 1.19 8.24
N GLN A 176 -12.79 2.45 8.66
CA GLN A 176 -13.84 3.12 9.41
C GLN A 176 -14.59 4.08 8.48
N TRP A 177 -15.90 3.86 8.31
CA TRP A 177 -16.75 4.74 7.50
C TRP A 177 -17.20 5.96 8.31
N LEU A 178 -17.02 7.16 7.75
CA LEU A 178 -17.34 8.42 8.44
C LEU A 178 -18.81 8.84 8.24
N ILE A 179 -19.54 8.17 7.34
CA ILE A 179 -20.96 8.44 7.09
C ILE A 179 -21.84 7.52 7.94
N GLN A 180 -22.66 8.12 8.81
CA GLN A 180 -23.41 7.41 9.84
C GLN A 180 -24.79 6.89 9.42
N ASN A 181 -25.35 7.40 8.32
CA ASN A 181 -26.73 7.16 7.89
C ASN A 181 -26.86 6.25 6.67
N ALA A 182 -25.75 5.69 6.17
CA ALA A 182 -25.73 4.84 4.99
C ALA A 182 -25.36 3.40 5.34
N THR A 183 -25.84 2.48 4.52
CA THR A 183 -25.43 1.09 4.57
C THR A 183 -24.14 0.99 3.75
N THR A 184 -22.99 1.15 4.39
CA THR A 184 -21.65 1.05 3.79
C THR A 184 -20.84 -0.05 4.46
N GLY A 185 -19.99 -0.73 3.69
CA GLY A 185 -19.38 -1.97 4.14
C GLY A 185 -18.49 -2.61 3.10
N LEU A 186 -17.53 -3.40 3.57
CA LEU A 186 -16.55 -4.05 2.72
C LEU A 186 -17.09 -5.33 2.10
N LEU A 187 -16.49 -5.69 0.96
CA LEU A 187 -16.72 -6.98 0.34
C LEU A 187 -15.91 -8.06 1.05
N LEU A 188 -16.54 -9.20 1.30
CA LEU A 188 -15.89 -10.44 1.72
C LEU A 188 -15.75 -11.35 0.48
N PRO A 189 -14.60 -12.01 0.29
CA PRO A 189 -14.39 -12.96 -0.78
C PRO A 189 -15.23 -14.23 -0.55
N ASN A 190 -15.33 -15.06 -1.58
CA ASN A 190 -15.86 -16.42 -1.49
C ASN A 190 -14.92 -17.32 -0.65
N THR A 191 -15.49 -18.25 0.12
CA THR A 191 -14.75 -19.26 0.91
C THR A 191 -13.84 -20.18 0.10
N ASN A 192 -14.04 -20.28 -1.22
CA ASN A 192 -13.34 -21.24 -2.09
C ASN A 192 -12.18 -20.67 -2.91
N GLY A 193 -11.77 -19.41 -2.71
CA GLY A 193 -10.58 -18.88 -3.42
C GLY A 193 -9.49 -18.40 -2.47
N PRO A 194 -8.38 -17.82 -3.00
CA PRO A 194 -7.28 -17.28 -2.19
C PRO A 194 -7.79 -16.51 -0.97
N GLN A 195 -7.52 -17.11 0.17
CA GLN A 195 -7.45 -16.44 1.45
C GLN A 195 -6.05 -15.85 1.49
N GLY A 196 -5.91 -14.56 1.82
CA GLY A 196 -4.60 -13.92 1.88
C GLY A 196 -3.65 -14.70 2.80
N TYR A 197 -2.35 -14.54 2.61
CA TYR A 197 -1.42 -15.26 3.50
C TYR A 197 -1.59 -14.78 4.95
N GLY A 198 -1.62 -15.72 5.90
CA GLY A 198 -1.76 -15.42 7.33
C GLY A 198 -3.15 -14.96 7.78
N THR A 199 -4.13 -14.90 6.88
CA THR A 199 -5.49 -14.46 7.20
C THR A 199 -6.26 -15.48 8.05
N ARG A 200 -7.01 -14.99 9.03
CA ARG A 200 -7.96 -15.77 9.85
C ARG A 200 -9.41 -15.39 9.52
N PRO A 201 -10.37 -16.33 9.50
CA PRO A 201 -11.78 -16.05 9.17
C PRO A 201 -12.52 -15.36 10.33
N SER A 202 -11.97 -14.26 10.81
CA SER A 202 -12.45 -13.53 11.98
C SER A 202 -12.03 -12.06 11.93
N PHE A 203 -12.82 -11.21 12.55
CA PHE A 203 -12.53 -9.79 12.75
C PHE A 203 -12.48 -9.48 14.23
N GLU A 204 -11.51 -8.67 14.65
CA GLU A 204 -11.51 -8.06 15.97
C GLU A 204 -12.46 -6.86 15.94
N VAL A 205 -13.40 -6.80 16.88
CA VAL A 205 -14.51 -5.85 16.85
C VAL A 205 -14.30 -4.77 17.88
N TYR A 206 -14.31 -3.51 17.44
CA TYR A 206 -14.27 -2.34 18.31
C TYR A 206 -15.54 -1.51 18.13
N ASP A 207 -16.15 -1.09 19.24
CA ASP A 207 -17.24 -0.12 19.26
C ASP A 207 -16.72 1.20 19.85
N LEU A 208 -16.48 2.15 18.96
CA LEU A 208 -16.00 3.50 19.23
C LEU A 208 -17.10 4.42 19.81
N SER A 209 -18.29 3.89 20.14
CA SER A 209 -19.22 4.60 21.01
C SER A 209 -19.01 4.31 22.49
N GLN A 210 -18.21 3.29 22.81
CA GLN A 210 -17.94 2.90 24.19
C GLN A 210 -16.94 3.84 24.87
N PRO A 211 -16.94 3.90 26.22
CA PRO A 211 -15.93 4.63 26.98
C PRO A 211 -14.51 4.15 26.67
N HIS A 212 -13.53 5.03 26.85
CA HIS A 212 -12.12 4.74 26.62
C HIS A 212 -11.67 3.50 27.40
N GLY A 213 -10.98 2.59 26.71
CA GLY A 213 -10.51 1.31 27.24
C GLY A 213 -11.58 0.20 27.31
N SER A 214 -12.79 0.45 26.81
CA SER A 214 -13.89 -0.53 26.74
C SER A 214 -14.40 -0.75 25.31
N GLU A 215 -13.68 -0.26 24.30
CA GLU A 215 -14.07 -0.32 22.90
C GLU A 215 -14.02 -1.74 22.34
N TYR A 216 -13.07 -2.57 22.78
CA TYR A 216 -12.95 -3.95 22.31
C TYR A 216 -14.16 -4.80 22.73
N GLN A 217 -14.93 -5.28 21.75
CA GLN A 217 -16.16 -6.05 21.94
C GLN A 217 -15.98 -7.57 21.74
N GLY A 218 -14.78 -8.01 21.35
CA GLY A 218 -14.48 -9.41 21.09
C GLY A 218 -14.24 -9.71 19.62
N VAL A 219 -14.34 -11.00 19.27
CA VAL A 219 -14.10 -11.52 17.92
C VAL A 219 -15.41 -11.85 17.22
N LEU A 220 -15.55 -11.40 15.97
CA LEU A 220 -16.59 -11.82 15.05
C LEU A 220 -16.04 -12.89 14.10
N THR A 221 -16.52 -14.12 14.19
CA THR A 221 -16.17 -15.18 13.22
C THR A 221 -17.07 -15.11 12.00
N ALA A 222 -16.48 -15.16 10.81
CA ALA A 222 -17.20 -15.05 9.55
C ALA A 222 -16.86 -16.22 8.62
N ALA A 223 -17.88 -16.99 8.23
CA ALA A 223 -17.69 -18.17 7.39
C ALA A 223 -17.09 -17.82 6.02
N ALA A 224 -17.41 -16.65 5.47
CA ALA A 224 -16.92 -16.13 4.19
C ALA A 224 -15.42 -15.76 4.20
N GLY A 225 -14.80 -15.64 5.37
CA GLY A 225 -13.40 -15.20 5.51
C GLY A 225 -13.26 -13.70 5.71
N ASN A 226 -12.07 -13.21 5.36
CA ASN A 226 -11.52 -11.87 5.58
C ASN A 226 -12.12 -10.83 4.62
N PHE A 227 -11.75 -9.56 4.71
CA PHE A 227 -12.14 -8.55 3.72
C PHE A 227 -11.33 -8.69 2.43
N SER A 228 -11.96 -8.41 1.29
CA SER A 228 -11.30 -8.44 -0.02
C SER A 228 -10.30 -7.30 -0.13
N MET A 229 -9.02 -7.66 -0.12
CA MET A 229 -7.91 -6.73 -0.25
C MET A 229 -6.77 -7.33 -1.09
N ARG A 230 -6.12 -6.46 -1.86
CA ARG A 230 -4.81 -6.75 -2.47
C ARG A 230 -3.85 -5.63 -2.11
N LEU A 231 -2.62 -5.97 -1.72
CA LEU A 231 -1.55 -5.02 -1.44
C LEU A 231 -0.46 -5.13 -2.48
N PHE A 232 0.08 -3.98 -2.86
CA PHE A 232 1.19 -3.86 -3.77
C PHE A 232 2.38 -3.22 -3.08
N GLY A 233 3.59 -3.58 -3.52
CA GLY A 233 4.84 -3.09 -2.96
C GLY A 233 5.97 -3.15 -3.97
N ASN A 234 7.16 -2.87 -3.48
CA ASN A 234 8.39 -3.02 -4.26
C ASN A 234 8.72 -4.50 -4.48
N VAL A 235 9.67 -4.74 -5.39
CA VAL A 235 10.31 -6.05 -5.47
C VAL A 235 11.01 -6.37 -4.15
N VAL A 236 11.16 -7.66 -3.88
CA VAL A 236 11.83 -8.17 -2.68
C VAL A 236 13.14 -7.44 -2.37
N ASP A 237 13.39 -7.17 -1.09
CA ASP A 237 14.56 -6.47 -0.57
C ASP A 237 14.77 -5.07 -1.17
N THR A 238 13.69 -4.39 -1.54
CA THR A 238 13.74 -3.00 -2.03
C THR A 238 12.78 -2.11 -1.25
N GLN A 239 13.25 -0.94 -0.84
CA GLN A 239 12.41 0.11 -0.24
C GLN A 239 12.61 1.42 -0.99
N ALA A 240 11.52 2.13 -1.26
CA ALA A 240 11.57 3.51 -1.72
C ALA A 240 11.75 4.45 -0.53
N TYR A 241 12.53 5.50 -0.73
CA TYR A 241 12.71 6.58 0.25
C TYR A 241 12.69 7.94 -0.45
N TYR A 242 12.32 8.96 0.30
CA TYR A 242 12.02 10.30 -0.21
C TYR A 242 12.78 11.35 0.58
N SER A 243 12.93 12.54 0.00
CA SER A 243 13.50 13.67 0.74
C SER A 243 12.58 14.00 1.92
N ALA A 244 13.18 14.35 3.06
CA ALA A 244 12.44 14.90 4.19
C ALA A 244 11.88 16.31 3.90
N SER A 245 12.35 16.95 2.82
CA SER A 245 11.88 18.25 2.36
C SER A 245 11.77 18.26 0.83
N PRO A 246 10.76 17.56 0.26
CA PRO A 246 10.61 17.44 -1.19
C PRO A 246 10.59 18.80 -1.89
N LEU A 247 11.32 18.89 -2.98
CA LEU A 247 11.46 20.10 -3.79
C LEU A 247 10.61 20.01 -5.06
N ALA A 248 10.41 21.17 -5.71
CA ALA A 248 9.50 21.29 -6.85
C ALA A 248 9.84 20.38 -8.04
N ASN A 249 11.10 19.99 -8.20
CA ASN A 249 11.55 19.09 -9.27
C ASN A 249 11.83 17.65 -8.79
N ASP A 250 11.36 17.25 -7.61
CA ASP A 250 11.33 15.84 -7.18
C ASP A 250 10.12 15.13 -7.81
N THR A 251 10.07 15.12 -9.15
CA THR A 251 8.89 14.74 -9.91
C THR A 251 8.99 13.38 -10.58
N VAL A 252 10.17 12.75 -10.62
CA VAL A 252 10.36 11.46 -11.31
C VAL A 252 9.93 10.32 -10.40
N ARG A 253 9.20 9.33 -10.92
CA ARG A 253 8.80 8.11 -10.20
C ARG A 253 9.64 6.94 -10.65
N PHE A 254 10.42 6.36 -9.75
CA PHE A 254 11.45 5.38 -10.08
C PHE A 254 11.26 4.08 -9.30
N ASN A 255 11.31 2.96 -10.02
CA ASN A 255 11.08 1.62 -9.47
C ASN A 255 12.16 0.64 -9.89
N ALA A 256 12.40 -0.34 -9.01
CA ALA A 256 13.05 -1.58 -9.39
C ALA A 256 12.02 -2.54 -9.97
N LEU A 257 12.35 -3.18 -11.09
CA LEU A 257 11.53 -4.21 -11.72
C LEU A 257 11.98 -5.62 -11.34
N THR A 258 13.25 -5.77 -10.94
CA THR A 258 13.81 -7.00 -10.40
C THR A 258 14.78 -6.68 -9.26
N PRO A 259 14.93 -7.57 -8.27
CA PRO A 259 15.85 -7.35 -7.15
C PRO A 259 17.31 -7.33 -7.62
N ILE A 260 18.17 -6.64 -6.88
CA ILE A 260 19.62 -6.72 -7.07
C ILE A 260 20.11 -8.03 -6.44
N ARG A 261 20.76 -8.88 -7.24
CA ARG A 261 21.43 -10.10 -6.78
C ARG A 261 22.75 -10.27 -7.52
N SER A 262 23.76 -10.76 -6.80
CA SER A 262 25.07 -11.10 -7.37
C SER A 262 24.91 -12.13 -8.50
N GLY A 263 25.46 -11.84 -9.68
CA GLY A 263 25.38 -12.71 -10.85
C GLY A 263 24.04 -12.74 -11.58
N ALA A 264 23.05 -11.94 -11.17
CA ALA A 264 21.72 -11.90 -11.79
C ALA A 264 21.49 -10.62 -12.61
N VAL A 265 20.39 -10.59 -13.36
CA VAL A 265 19.94 -9.38 -14.06
C VAL A 265 19.08 -8.53 -13.12
N ALA A 266 19.52 -7.30 -12.89
CA ALA A 266 18.77 -6.27 -12.18
C ALA A 266 18.19 -5.27 -13.18
N SER A 267 16.95 -4.83 -12.95
CA SER A 267 16.22 -3.95 -13.87
C SER A 267 15.50 -2.84 -13.13
N TRP A 268 15.46 -1.66 -13.73
CA TRP A 268 14.78 -0.49 -13.19
C TRP A 268 14.06 0.29 -14.28
N ALA A 269 13.03 1.02 -13.90
CA ALA A 269 12.30 1.89 -14.80
C ALA A 269 11.76 3.13 -14.10
N VAL A 270 11.61 4.19 -14.88
CA VAL A 270 10.82 5.38 -14.56
C VAL A 270 9.39 5.14 -15.02
N ASP A 271 8.42 5.36 -14.14
CA ASP A 271 7.01 5.12 -14.46
C ASP A 271 6.39 6.26 -15.25
N ASN A 272 6.76 7.51 -14.92
CA ASN A 272 6.23 8.72 -15.53
C ASN A 272 7.21 9.30 -16.56
N VAL A 273 7.54 8.49 -17.57
CA VAL A 273 8.43 8.89 -18.67
C VAL A 273 7.85 10.08 -19.44
N ASP A 274 8.68 11.12 -19.60
CA ASP A 274 8.45 12.24 -20.49
C ASP A 274 9.13 11.94 -21.84
N PRO A 275 8.36 11.83 -22.95
CA PRO A 275 8.92 11.53 -24.28
C PRO A 275 9.97 12.54 -24.77
N ALA A 276 9.99 13.76 -24.23
CA ALA A 276 10.95 14.80 -24.59
C ALA A 276 12.26 14.74 -23.77
N ALA A 277 12.34 13.85 -22.78
CA ALA A 277 13.47 13.77 -21.87
C ALA A 277 14.28 12.48 -22.08
N THR A 278 15.47 12.49 -21.51
CA THR A 278 16.29 11.29 -21.31
C THR A 278 16.51 11.09 -19.83
N TYR A 279 16.87 9.87 -19.44
CA TYR A 279 17.03 9.49 -18.05
C TYR A 279 18.41 8.90 -17.79
N GLY A 280 18.91 9.16 -16.58
CA GLY A 280 20.08 8.52 -16.03
C GLY A 280 19.79 7.94 -14.66
N MET A 281 20.67 7.07 -14.17
CA MET A 281 20.62 6.50 -12.83
C MET A 281 21.98 6.62 -12.18
N LEU A 282 21.96 7.00 -10.92
CA LEU A 282 23.12 6.96 -10.06
C LEU A 282 23.00 5.77 -9.11
N VAL A 283 24.14 5.17 -8.77
CA VAL A 283 24.24 4.04 -7.85
C VAL A 283 25.29 4.34 -6.80
N SER A 284 24.94 4.27 -5.52
CA SER A 284 25.83 4.61 -4.40
C SER A 284 25.77 3.57 -3.29
N ALA A 285 26.85 3.47 -2.52
CA ALA A 285 26.88 2.70 -1.27
C ALA A 285 26.26 3.45 -0.08
N GLN A 286 25.91 4.72 -0.24
CA GLN A 286 25.35 5.55 0.83
C GLN A 286 24.21 6.43 0.33
N GLN A 287 23.20 6.62 1.16
CA GLN A 287 22.16 7.63 0.98
C GLN A 287 22.65 9.02 1.40
N ALA A 288 21.96 10.05 0.92
CA ALA A 288 22.07 11.43 1.37
C ALA A 288 20.69 12.12 1.21
N ASP A 289 20.58 13.38 1.61
CA ASP A 289 19.42 14.22 1.25
C ASP A 289 19.96 15.64 1.04
N LEU A 290 20.28 15.97 -0.21
CA LEU A 290 21.02 17.18 -0.56
C LEU A 290 20.27 17.99 -1.62
N PRO A 291 19.89 19.25 -1.35
CA PRO A 291 19.20 20.11 -2.31
C PRO A 291 20.21 20.76 -3.28
N ILE A 292 20.93 19.95 -4.06
CA ILE A 292 22.06 20.40 -4.88
C ILE A 292 21.83 20.21 -6.40
N VAL A 293 20.69 19.65 -6.80
CA VAL A 293 20.40 19.32 -8.20
C VAL A 293 19.47 20.37 -8.81
N ALA A 294 19.58 20.59 -10.12
CA ALA A 294 18.78 21.55 -10.87
C ALA A 294 18.81 22.97 -10.25
N ASN A 295 19.99 23.45 -9.85
CA ASN A 295 20.16 24.71 -9.11
C ASN A 295 19.44 24.73 -7.74
N GLY A 296 19.34 23.58 -7.09
CA GLY A 296 18.76 23.43 -5.75
C GLY A 296 17.23 23.31 -5.75
N THR A 297 16.62 22.96 -6.88
CA THR A 297 15.17 22.72 -6.98
C THR A 297 14.80 21.23 -7.00
N ALA A 298 15.80 20.35 -6.94
CA ALA A 298 15.64 18.90 -6.88
C ALA A 298 16.62 18.30 -5.86
N SER A 299 16.18 17.23 -5.20
CA SER A 299 16.86 16.57 -4.09
C SER A 299 17.71 15.39 -4.59
N LEU A 300 19.01 15.41 -4.26
CA LEU A 300 19.88 14.26 -4.44
C LEU A 300 19.80 13.37 -3.19
N LEU A 301 19.22 12.18 -3.37
CA LEU A 301 18.93 11.24 -2.29
C LEU A 301 20.06 10.23 -2.06
N ILE A 302 21.10 10.28 -2.88
CA ILE A 302 22.27 9.43 -2.77
C ILE A 302 23.53 10.24 -2.51
N ASN A 303 24.51 9.65 -1.84
CA ASN A 303 25.80 10.28 -1.63
C ASN A 303 26.68 10.12 -2.88
N HIS A 304 26.86 11.21 -3.62
CA HIS A 304 27.67 11.23 -4.85
C HIS A 304 29.19 11.03 -4.62
N HIS A 305 29.67 11.08 -3.37
CA HIS A 305 31.06 10.75 -3.05
C HIS A 305 31.31 9.24 -2.93
N PHE A 306 30.25 8.42 -2.88
CA PHE A 306 30.31 6.96 -2.71
C PHE A 306 29.67 6.21 -3.87
N LEU A 307 29.75 6.78 -5.07
CA LEU A 307 29.24 6.13 -6.28
C LEU A 307 29.98 4.81 -6.53
N LEU A 308 29.20 3.76 -6.79
CA LEU A 308 29.71 2.42 -7.08
C LEU A 308 30.11 2.27 -8.55
N ASN A 309 29.60 3.13 -9.41
CA ASN A 309 29.87 3.14 -10.84
C ASN A 309 29.73 4.56 -11.42
N ASN A 310 30.14 4.70 -12.68
CA ASN A 310 29.76 5.88 -13.45
C ASN A 310 28.23 5.90 -13.64
N PRO A 311 27.61 7.09 -13.72
CA PRO A 311 26.20 7.24 -14.02
C PRO A 311 25.77 6.37 -15.21
N LEU A 312 24.67 5.63 -15.05
CA LEU A 312 24.13 4.74 -16.07
C LEU A 312 23.06 5.48 -16.88
N SER A 313 23.07 5.30 -18.20
CA SER A 313 22.04 5.87 -19.07
C SER A 313 20.82 4.94 -19.13
N LEU A 314 19.64 5.45 -18.78
CA LEU A 314 18.35 4.78 -18.96
C LEU A 314 17.72 5.13 -20.32
N GLY A 315 18.32 6.09 -21.04
CA GLY A 315 17.86 6.53 -22.34
C GLY A 315 16.50 7.24 -22.29
N ALA A 316 15.85 7.36 -23.45
CA ALA A 316 14.53 7.98 -23.56
C ALA A 316 13.39 7.04 -23.10
N SER A 317 13.64 5.72 -23.03
CA SER A 317 12.68 4.76 -22.48
C SER A 317 12.56 4.84 -20.96
N GLY A 318 13.50 5.50 -20.29
CA GLY A 318 13.52 5.58 -18.83
C GLY A 318 13.72 4.21 -18.16
N ALA A 319 14.30 3.23 -18.84
CA ALA A 319 14.42 1.86 -18.33
C ALA A 319 15.76 1.22 -18.70
N ILE A 320 16.28 0.37 -17.83
CA ILE A 320 17.53 -0.36 -18.05
C ILE A 320 17.48 -1.74 -17.38
N SER A 321 18.15 -2.71 -18.00
CA SER A 321 18.47 -4.01 -17.41
C SER A 321 19.98 -4.24 -17.50
N VAL A 322 20.59 -4.64 -16.40
CA VAL A 322 22.05 -4.84 -16.28
C VAL A 322 22.33 -6.16 -15.59
N THR A 323 23.27 -6.94 -16.12
CA THR A 323 23.82 -8.11 -15.41
C THR A 323 24.76 -7.64 -14.32
N ILE A 324 24.42 -7.92 -13.07
CA ILE A 324 25.27 -7.65 -11.92
C ILE A 324 26.41 -8.68 -11.91
N PRO A 325 27.69 -8.25 -11.86
CA PRO A 325 28.81 -9.17 -11.76
C PRO A 325 28.67 -10.09 -10.54
N PRO A 326 29.21 -11.32 -10.60
CA PRO A 326 29.21 -12.25 -9.47
C PRO A 326 30.23 -11.79 -8.40
N VAL A 327 29.90 -10.72 -7.68
CA VAL A 327 30.70 -10.11 -6.61
C VAL A 327 29.90 -10.01 -5.31
N VAL A 328 30.60 -9.83 -4.19
CA VAL A 328 29.95 -9.48 -2.93
C VAL A 328 29.43 -8.05 -3.05
N LEU A 329 28.12 -7.89 -2.89
CA LEU A 329 27.47 -6.58 -2.90
C LEU A 329 27.56 -5.95 -1.51
N PRO A 330 27.58 -4.61 -1.41
CA PRO A 330 27.34 -3.94 -0.13
C PRO A 330 26.01 -4.39 0.48
N ASN A 331 25.91 -4.40 1.82
CA ASN A 331 24.68 -4.76 2.54
C ASN A 331 23.46 -3.98 2.02
N VAL A 332 23.65 -2.69 1.70
CA VAL A 332 22.64 -1.87 1.04
C VAL A 332 23.27 -1.13 -0.13
N VAL A 333 22.60 -1.17 -1.28
CA VAL A 333 22.92 -0.37 -2.45
C VAL A 333 21.79 0.64 -2.64
N TYR A 334 22.13 1.89 -2.96
CA TYR A 334 21.16 2.95 -3.18
C TYR A 334 21.15 3.35 -4.65
N THR A 335 19.95 3.50 -5.23
CA THR A 335 19.79 4.01 -6.60
C THR A 335 18.84 5.20 -6.65
N GLN A 336 19.06 6.10 -7.60
CA GLN A 336 18.17 7.23 -7.87
C GLN A 336 18.21 7.54 -9.36
N ALA A 337 17.05 7.82 -9.96
CA ALA A 337 16.94 8.28 -11.33
C ALA A 337 16.99 9.81 -11.44
N LEU A 338 17.51 10.27 -12.57
CA LEU A 338 17.65 11.66 -12.96
C LEU A 338 16.93 11.88 -14.28
N LYS A 339 16.11 12.92 -14.37
CA LYS A 339 15.57 13.44 -15.64
C LYS A 339 16.54 14.46 -16.20
N LEU A 340 16.85 14.33 -17.49
CA LEU A 340 17.84 15.14 -18.19
C LEU A 340 17.21 15.86 -19.38
N ASN A 341 17.73 17.05 -19.66
CA ASN A 341 17.54 17.73 -20.94
C ASN A 341 18.77 17.50 -21.84
N GLY A 342 18.88 16.29 -22.42
CA GLY A 342 19.95 15.94 -23.36
C GLY A 342 20.86 14.81 -22.87
N VAL A 343 22.18 15.00 -22.92
CA VAL A 343 23.15 13.96 -22.53
C VAL A 343 23.28 13.85 -21.00
N LEU A 344 23.69 12.67 -20.50
CA LEU A 344 23.92 12.38 -19.09
C LEU A 344 25.15 13.13 -18.56
N VAL A 345 24.94 14.38 -18.17
CA VAL A 345 25.92 15.24 -17.50
C VAL A 345 25.22 16.08 -16.42
N PRO A 346 25.91 16.47 -15.34
CA PRO A 346 25.29 17.19 -14.22
C PRO A 346 24.53 18.46 -14.62
N SER A 347 25.04 19.23 -15.57
CA SER A 347 24.42 20.49 -16.04
C SER A 347 23.08 20.29 -16.73
N ASN A 348 22.76 19.06 -17.17
CA ASN A 348 21.52 18.76 -17.88
C ASN A 348 20.45 18.17 -16.96
N VAL A 349 20.75 17.92 -15.69
CA VAL A 349 19.78 17.35 -14.76
C VAL A 349 18.74 18.41 -14.38
N VAL A 350 17.47 18.10 -14.66
CA VAL A 350 16.34 19.02 -14.46
C VAL A 350 15.37 18.56 -13.37
N ALA A 351 15.34 17.26 -13.07
CA ALA A 351 14.50 16.67 -12.02
C ALA A 351 15.10 15.36 -11.50
N THR A 352 14.69 14.96 -10.31
CA THR A 352 15.15 13.77 -9.58
C THR A 352 13.97 12.89 -9.20
N SER A 353 14.26 11.61 -8.95
CA SER A 353 13.27 10.66 -8.43
C SER A 353 13.36 10.48 -6.93
N ASN A 354 12.42 9.71 -6.38
CA ASN A 354 12.63 8.97 -5.14
C ASN A 354 13.91 8.12 -5.22
N GLY A 355 14.49 7.83 -4.06
CA GLY A 355 15.57 6.88 -3.93
C GLY A 355 15.02 5.46 -3.75
N LEU A 356 15.82 4.47 -4.11
CA LEU A 356 15.58 3.05 -3.82
C LEU A 356 16.76 2.49 -3.03
N ALA A 357 16.48 1.84 -1.89
CA ALA A 357 17.43 1.08 -1.10
C ALA A 357 17.25 -0.41 -1.41
N HIS A 358 18.34 -1.08 -1.78
CA HIS A 358 18.36 -2.50 -2.18
C HIS A 358 19.20 -3.28 -1.17
N TYR A 359 18.58 -4.21 -0.47
CA TYR A 359 19.20 -4.98 0.61
C TYR A 359 19.73 -6.32 0.08
N ASN A 360 20.94 -6.73 0.51
CA ASN A 360 21.66 -7.90 -0.02
C ASN A 360 22.13 -8.86 1.08
#